data_AF-A0A445N3Y0-F1
#
_entry.id   AF-A0A445N3Y0-F1
#
_cell.length_a   1.000
_cell.length_b   1.000
_cell.length_c   1.000
_cell.angle_alpha   90.00
_cell.angle_beta   90.00
_cell.angle_gamma   90.00
#
_symmetry.space_group_name_H-M   'P 1'
#
loop_
_entity.id
_entity.type
_entity.pdbx_description
1 polymer ?
#
loop_
_entity_poly.entity_id
_entity_poly.type
_entity_poly.pdbx_seq_one_letter_code
_entity_poly.pdbx_strand_id
1 'polypeptide(L)'
;MKKSSNILVCALSLIIFQGCGTFKHGFHPLPPVTFEEVIRLTQDKVPPDTIIKKIRESHTVFRLNSEEVTELRRQGVDPKVVDFMMNTYVEQLRRKQEMEDWNRWWFYGGHYYWWPDWDDYYYPRIYRQHHFR
;
A
#
# COMPACT_ATOMS: atom_id res chain seq x y z
N MET A 1 -20.93 -56.92 12.98
CA MET A 1 -21.46 -55.55 12.78
C MET A 1 -20.48 -54.55 13.41
N LYS A 2 -19.62 -53.86 12.65
CA LYS A 2 -18.70 -52.78 13.13
C LYS A 2 -17.79 -52.15 12.06
N LYS A 3 -17.85 -52.58 10.78
CA LYS A 3 -16.98 -52.06 9.71
C LYS A 3 -17.53 -50.80 9.02
N SER A 4 -18.85 -50.60 9.05
CA SER A 4 -19.54 -49.43 8.47
C SER A 4 -19.37 -48.14 9.27
N SER A 5 -19.15 -48.23 10.59
CA SER A 5 -18.99 -47.06 11.46
C SER A 5 -17.66 -46.33 11.25
N ASN A 6 -16.60 -47.05 10.89
CA ASN A 6 -15.27 -46.45 10.67
C ASN A 6 -15.16 -45.76 9.31
N ILE A 7 -15.90 -46.24 8.31
CA ILE A 7 -15.94 -45.62 6.97
C ILE A 7 -16.68 -44.28 7.04
N LEU A 8 -17.74 -44.20 7.85
CA LEU A 8 -18.52 -42.98 8.03
C LEU A 8 -17.73 -41.88 8.77
N VAL A 9 -16.88 -42.25 9.73
CA VAL A 9 -16.01 -41.29 10.44
C VAL A 9 -14.91 -40.73 9.52
N CYS A 10 -14.31 -41.55 8.65
CA CYS A 10 -13.31 -41.09 7.69
C CYS A 10 -13.91 -40.19 6.59
N ALA A 11 -15.15 -40.45 6.16
CA ALA A 11 -15.84 -39.61 5.20
C ALA A 11 -16.18 -38.22 5.78
N LEU A 12 -16.51 -38.16 7.08
CA LEU A 12 -16.82 -36.92 7.77
C LEU A 12 -15.58 -36.06 8.04
N SER A 13 -14.42 -36.67 8.30
CA SER A 13 -13.15 -35.94 8.54
C SER A 13 -12.56 -35.32 7.26
N LEU A 14 -12.82 -35.90 6.09
CA LEU A 14 -12.40 -35.36 4.79
C LEU A 14 -13.12 -34.06 4.41
N ILE A 15 -14.31 -33.80 4.94
CA ILE A 15 -15.08 -32.57 4.66
C ILE A 15 -14.55 -31.38 5.46
N ILE A 16 -14.02 -31.61 6.66
CA ILE A 16 -13.52 -30.55 7.56
C ILE A 16 -12.18 -29.97 7.07
N PHE A 17 -11.40 -30.74 6.30
CA PHE A 17 -10.10 -30.31 5.76
C PHE A 17 -10.17 -29.41 4.51
N GLN A 18 -11.36 -29.20 3.93
CA GLN A 18 -11.51 -28.34 2.73
C GLN A 18 -11.57 -26.83 3.07
N GLY A 19 -11.37 -26.43 4.34
CA GLY A 19 -11.57 -25.07 4.81
C GLY A 19 -10.42 -24.08 4.62
N CYS A 20 -9.25 -24.50 4.11
CA CYS A 20 -8.08 -23.63 3.99
C CYS A 20 -7.60 -23.54 2.53
N GLY A 21 -8.41 -22.97 1.65
CA GLY A 21 -8.04 -22.85 0.23
C GLY A 21 -8.97 -21.99 -0.63
N THR A 22 -10.19 -21.72 -0.19
CA THR A 22 -11.17 -20.91 -0.92
C THR A 22 -11.08 -19.41 -0.63
N PHE A 23 -10.11 -18.95 0.16
CA PHE A 23 -9.77 -17.52 0.25
C PHE A 23 -8.87 -17.10 -0.92
N LYS A 24 -9.37 -17.26 -2.15
CA LYS A 24 -8.81 -16.66 -3.38
C LYS A 24 -9.80 -15.71 -4.05
N HIS A 25 -10.60 -15.00 -3.24
CA HIS A 25 -11.52 -13.98 -3.75
C HIS A 25 -11.03 -12.60 -3.32
N GLY A 26 -10.50 -11.83 -4.29
CA GLY A 26 -10.71 -10.37 -4.27
C GLY A 26 -9.52 -9.45 -4.48
N PHE A 27 -8.28 -9.92 -4.61
CA PHE A 27 -7.15 -9.03 -4.92
C PHE A 27 -6.67 -9.22 -6.35
N HIS A 28 -7.44 -8.73 -7.32
CA HIS A 28 -6.88 -8.40 -8.63
C HIS A 28 -6.43 -6.94 -8.54
N PRO A 29 -5.13 -6.66 -8.41
CA PRO A 29 -4.66 -5.29 -8.50
C PRO A 29 -5.08 -4.74 -9.88
N LEU A 30 -5.71 -3.57 -9.88
CA LEU A 30 -6.00 -2.86 -11.12
C LEU A 30 -4.70 -2.72 -11.92
N PRO A 31 -4.78 -2.76 -13.27
CA PRO A 31 -3.59 -2.55 -14.08
C PRO A 31 -2.94 -1.20 -13.69
N PRO A 32 -1.61 -1.14 -13.62
CA PRO A 32 -0.92 0.10 -13.31
C PRO A 32 -1.31 1.20 -14.30
N VAL A 33 -1.56 2.41 -13.79
CA VAL A 33 -1.90 3.55 -14.65
C VAL A 33 -0.60 4.13 -15.19
N THR A 34 -0.48 4.25 -16.52
CA THR A 34 0.74 4.83 -17.14
C THR A 34 0.62 6.34 -17.34
N PHE A 35 1.74 6.98 -17.64
CA PHE A 35 1.80 8.40 -18.00
C PHE A 35 0.90 8.73 -19.21
N GLU A 36 1.00 7.93 -20.27
CA GLU A 36 0.21 8.06 -21.49
C GLU A 36 -1.27 7.80 -21.23
N GLU A 37 -1.60 6.88 -20.32
CA GLU A 37 -2.98 6.65 -19.94
C GLU A 37 -3.61 7.86 -19.25
N VAL A 38 -2.87 8.57 -18.39
CA VAL A 38 -3.37 9.81 -17.76
C VAL A 38 -3.66 10.88 -18.82
N ILE A 39 -2.77 11.02 -19.81
CA ILE A 39 -2.97 11.94 -20.94
C ILE A 39 -4.22 11.55 -21.73
N ARG A 40 -4.37 10.27 -22.07
CA ARG A 40 -5.54 9.77 -22.79
C ARG A 40 -6.84 10.02 -22.02
N LEU A 41 -6.89 9.70 -20.72
CA LEU A 41 -8.06 9.95 -19.88
C LEU A 41 -8.42 11.44 -19.83
N THR A 42 -7.41 12.31 -19.81
CA THR A 42 -7.60 13.76 -19.87
C THR A 42 -8.19 14.20 -21.22
N GLN A 43 -7.67 13.68 -22.33
CA GLN A 43 -8.17 13.95 -23.68
C GLN A 43 -9.61 13.43 -23.88
N ASP A 44 -9.94 12.31 -23.25
CA ASP A 44 -11.29 11.73 -23.19
C ASP A 44 -12.25 12.53 -22.29
N LYS A 45 -11.77 13.65 -21.70
CA LYS A 45 -12.51 14.52 -20.79
C LYS A 45 -13.02 13.81 -19.53
N VAL A 46 -12.30 12.80 -19.07
CA VAL A 46 -12.59 12.13 -17.80
C VAL A 46 -12.38 13.14 -16.66
N PRO A 47 -13.30 13.23 -15.68
CA PRO A 47 -13.16 14.18 -14.58
C PRO A 47 -11.87 13.97 -13.78
N PRO A 48 -11.18 15.05 -13.34
CA PRO A 48 -9.93 14.96 -12.58
C PRO A 48 -10.01 14.05 -11.35
N ASP A 49 -11.09 14.15 -10.57
CA ASP A 49 -11.29 13.34 -9.37
C ASP A 49 -11.43 11.84 -9.70
N THR A 50 -11.99 11.51 -10.86
CA THR A 50 -12.09 10.12 -11.34
C THR A 50 -10.72 9.58 -11.74
N ILE A 51 -9.88 10.39 -12.38
CA ILE A 51 -8.50 10.02 -12.72
C ILE A 51 -7.70 9.79 -11.42
N ILE A 52 -7.80 10.70 -10.45
CA ILE A 52 -7.15 10.55 -9.13
C ILE A 52 -7.59 9.28 -8.42
N LYS A 53 -8.90 8.99 -8.42
CA LYS A 53 -9.43 7.76 -7.84
C LYS A 53 -8.82 6.53 -8.52
N LYS A 54 -8.76 6.51 -9.84
CA LYS A 54 -8.18 5.40 -10.60
C LYS A 54 -6.69 5.19 -10.27
N ILE A 55 -5.90 6.27 -10.21
CA ILE A 55 -4.48 6.22 -9.81
C ILE A 55 -4.32 5.67 -8.38
N ARG A 56 -5.20 6.09 -7.47
CA ARG A 56 -5.19 5.62 -6.08
C ARG A 56 -5.45 4.12 -5.99
N GLU A 57 -6.47 3.65 -6.71
CA GLU A 57 -6.89 2.24 -6.70
C GLU A 57 -5.90 1.32 -7.43
N SER A 58 -5.15 1.83 -8.41
CA SER A 58 -4.07 1.09 -9.09
C SER A 58 -2.79 0.99 -8.27
N HIS A 59 -2.69 1.71 -7.13
CA HIS A 59 -1.49 1.80 -6.30
C HIS A 59 -0.21 2.15 -7.09
N THR A 60 -0.36 2.86 -8.21
CA THR A 60 0.77 3.18 -9.07
C THR A 60 1.56 4.33 -8.48
N VAL A 61 2.89 4.20 -8.51
CA VAL A 61 3.80 5.26 -8.06
C VAL A 61 4.49 5.89 -9.26
N PHE A 62 4.33 7.21 -9.40
CA PHE A 62 4.91 7.99 -10.48
C PHE A 62 6.20 8.69 -10.05
N ARG A 63 7.29 8.43 -10.76
CA ARG A 63 8.56 9.14 -10.59
C ARG A 63 8.72 10.16 -11.71
N LEU A 64 8.00 11.27 -11.59
CA LEU A 64 7.99 12.31 -12.61
C LEU A 64 9.23 13.20 -12.47
N ASN A 65 9.87 13.51 -13.61
CA ASN A 65 10.86 14.57 -13.73
C ASN A 65 10.20 15.90 -14.13
N SER A 66 10.97 16.99 -14.16
CA SER A 66 10.46 18.33 -14.47
C SER A 66 9.90 18.47 -15.89
N GLU A 67 10.47 17.76 -16.86
CA GLU A 67 10.01 17.76 -18.26
C GLU A 67 8.65 17.05 -18.37
N GLU A 68 8.50 15.89 -17.73
CA GLU A 68 7.24 15.13 -17.69
C GLU A 68 6.11 15.91 -17.01
N VAL A 69 6.40 16.62 -15.91
CA VAL A 69 5.43 17.51 -15.24
C VAL A 69 5.00 18.65 -16.17
N THR A 70 5.94 19.23 -16.90
CA THR A 70 5.66 20.29 -17.89
C THR A 70 4.80 19.74 -19.03
N GLU A 71 5.10 18.55 -19.50
CA GLU A 71 4.36 17.90 -20.57
C GLU A 71 2.91 17.58 -20.15
N LEU A 72 2.69 17.04 -18.94
CA LEU A 72 1.34 16.80 -18.42
C LEU A 72 0.51 18.10 -18.40
N ARG A 73 1.11 19.19 -17.92
CA ARG A 73 0.44 20.50 -17.89
C ARG A 73 0.15 21.02 -19.30
N ARG A 74 1.10 20.85 -20.24
CA ARG A 74 0.93 21.23 -21.65
C ARG A 74 -0.18 20.44 -22.34
N GLN A 75 -0.33 19.16 -22.00
CA GLN A 75 -1.39 18.26 -22.48
C GLN A 75 -2.75 18.53 -21.82
N GLY A 76 -2.84 19.53 -20.94
CA GLY A 76 -4.09 19.95 -20.30
C GLY A 76 -4.50 19.09 -19.10
N VAL A 77 -3.59 18.29 -18.55
CA VAL A 77 -3.85 17.53 -17.32
C VAL A 77 -4.06 18.50 -16.17
N ASP A 78 -5.15 18.29 -15.42
CA ASP A 78 -5.52 19.17 -14.32
C ASP A 78 -4.39 19.23 -13.26
N PRO A 79 -4.05 20.42 -12.73
CA PRO A 79 -3.01 20.57 -11.72
C PRO A 79 -3.18 19.63 -10.51
N LYS A 80 -4.41 19.37 -10.06
CA LYS A 80 -4.65 18.42 -8.95
C LYS A 80 -4.22 17.00 -9.29
N VAL A 81 -4.42 16.57 -10.54
CA VAL A 81 -4.01 15.22 -10.98
C VAL A 81 -2.49 15.14 -11.00
N VAL A 82 -1.82 16.16 -11.55
CA VAL A 82 -0.35 16.23 -11.60
C VAL A 82 0.25 16.22 -10.19
N ASP A 83 -0.28 17.05 -9.29
CA ASP A 83 0.17 17.12 -7.89
C ASP A 83 -0.07 15.78 -7.18
N PHE A 84 -1.20 15.12 -7.44
CA PHE A 84 -1.49 13.79 -6.90
C PHE A 84 -0.49 12.74 -7.40
N MET A 85 -0.18 12.72 -8.70
CA MET A 85 0.83 11.83 -9.28
C MET A 85 2.18 12.02 -8.60
N MET A 86 2.64 13.26 -8.43
CA MET A 86 3.90 13.55 -7.74
C MET A 86 3.89 13.07 -6.27
N ASN A 87 2.78 13.28 -5.57
CA ASN A 87 2.63 12.87 -4.18
C ASN A 87 2.69 11.34 -3.99
N THR A 88 2.36 10.53 -5.00
CA THR A 88 2.48 9.07 -4.89
C THR A 88 3.91 8.62 -4.55
N TYR A 89 4.93 9.30 -5.10
CA TYR A 89 6.32 8.96 -4.82
C TYR A 89 6.78 9.46 -3.47
N VAL A 90 6.38 10.67 -3.06
CA VAL A 90 6.66 11.20 -1.73
C VAL A 90 6.10 10.26 -0.65
N GLU A 91 4.86 9.80 -0.82
CA GLU A 91 4.23 8.85 0.09
C GLU A 91 4.95 7.48 0.11
N GLN A 92 5.44 7.00 -1.04
CA GLN A 92 6.25 5.79 -1.09
C GLN A 92 7.56 5.94 -0.29
N LEU A 93 8.23 7.09 -0.41
CA LEU A 93 9.46 7.38 0.34
C LEU A 93 9.19 7.47 1.85
N ARG A 94 8.11 8.15 2.25
CA ARG A 94 7.68 8.22 3.65
C ARG A 94 7.47 6.84 4.24
N ARG A 95 6.70 5.98 3.57
CA ARG A 95 6.47 4.59 4.01
C ARG A 95 7.75 3.79 4.10
N LYS A 96 8.67 3.95 3.14
CA LYS A 96 9.96 3.27 3.16
C LYS A 96 10.79 3.71 4.37
N GLN A 97 10.85 5.00 4.64
CA GLN A 97 11.55 5.54 5.80
C GLN A 97 10.92 5.05 7.10
N GLU A 98 9.59 5.06 7.21
CA GLU A 98 8.88 4.53 8.38
C GLU A 98 9.20 3.05 8.63
N MET A 99 9.26 2.25 7.57
CA MET A 99 9.66 0.84 7.66
C MET A 99 11.13 0.68 8.08
N GLU A 100 12.03 1.52 7.57
CA GLU A 100 13.44 1.52 7.98
C GLU A 100 13.61 1.95 9.44
N ASP A 101 12.88 2.96 9.88
CA ASP A 101 12.88 3.44 11.27
C ASP A 101 12.24 2.41 12.21
N TRP A 102 11.16 1.76 11.79
CA TRP A 102 10.54 0.65 12.52
C TRP A 102 11.50 -0.54 12.62
N ASN A 103 12.13 -0.94 11.52
CA ASN A 103 13.15 -2.00 11.53
C ASN A 103 14.31 -1.63 12.45
N ARG A 104 14.81 -0.39 12.38
CA ARG A 104 15.89 0.08 13.24
C ARG A 104 15.48 0.03 14.71
N TRP A 105 14.27 0.48 15.04
CA TRP A 105 13.71 0.37 16.39
C TRP A 105 13.62 -1.09 16.83
N TRP A 106 13.05 -1.96 16.00
CA TRP A 106 12.87 -3.38 16.34
C TRP A 106 14.20 -4.11 16.56
N PHE A 107 15.18 -3.89 15.68
CA PHE A 107 16.48 -4.60 15.72
C PHE A 107 17.50 -4.00 16.69
N TYR A 108 17.50 -2.68 16.93
CA TYR A 108 18.53 -2.02 17.76
C TYR A 108 18.00 -1.45 19.08
N GLY A 109 16.71 -1.12 19.19
CA GLY A 109 16.10 -0.54 20.40
C GLY A 109 15.12 -1.45 21.14
N GLY A 110 14.43 -2.36 20.44
CA GLY A 110 13.39 -3.22 20.99
C GLY A 110 13.92 -4.44 21.76
N HIS A 111 15.15 -4.88 21.50
CA HIS A 111 15.72 -6.08 22.10
C HIS A 111 16.18 -5.91 23.56
N TYR A 112 16.10 -4.69 24.11
CA TYR A 112 16.45 -4.38 25.51
C TYR A 112 15.25 -4.13 26.42
N TYR A 113 14.01 -4.34 25.96
CA TYR A 113 12.80 -4.22 26.80
C TYR A 113 12.53 -5.48 27.65
N TRP A 114 13.58 -6.05 28.22
CA TRP A 114 13.50 -6.92 29.41
C TRP A 114 14.45 -6.42 30.49
N TRP A 115 14.61 -5.10 30.63
CA TRP A 115 15.22 -4.51 31.81
C TRP A 115 14.53 -3.19 32.16
N PRO A 116 14.02 -3.04 33.38
CA PRO A 116 13.39 -1.79 33.82
C PRO A 116 14.47 -0.72 34.03
N ASP A 117 14.12 0.56 33.83
CA ASP A 117 14.77 1.73 34.42
C ASP A 117 15.62 2.70 33.53
N TRP A 118 15.39 2.82 32.21
CA TRP A 118 15.98 3.96 31.43
C TRP A 118 15.03 4.53 30.35
N ASP A 119 13.98 5.21 30.78
CA ASP A 119 12.82 5.60 29.96
C ASP A 119 12.98 6.89 29.10
N ASP A 120 14.19 7.43 28.88
CA ASP A 120 14.32 8.78 28.30
C ASP A 120 15.24 8.94 27.07
N TYR A 121 15.92 7.89 26.60
CA TYR A 121 16.92 8.02 25.53
C TYR A 121 16.67 7.22 24.25
N TYR A 122 15.65 6.35 24.21
CA TYR A 122 15.49 5.37 23.13
C TYR A 122 14.13 5.38 22.42
N TYR A 123 13.48 6.56 22.33
CA TYR A 123 12.38 6.75 21.39
C TYR A 123 12.86 7.45 20.11
N PRO A 124 12.56 6.89 18.91
CA PRO A 124 12.76 7.59 17.66
C PRO A 124 12.03 8.95 17.70
N ARG A 125 12.75 10.00 17.31
CA ARG A 125 12.36 11.42 17.42
C ARG A 125 11.23 11.84 16.45
N ILE A 126 10.30 10.95 16.14
CA ILE A 126 9.34 11.07 15.02
C ILE A 126 8.01 11.71 15.46
N TYR A 127 7.72 11.82 16.76
CA TYR A 127 6.50 12.45 17.26
C TYR A 127 6.55 13.99 17.41
N ARG A 128 7.60 14.69 16.95
CA ARG A 128 7.77 16.14 17.22
C ARG A 128 7.54 17.09 16.03
N GLN A 129 7.46 16.65 14.78
CA GLN A 129 7.56 17.59 13.65
C GLN A 129 6.26 18.15 13.03
N HIS A 130 5.06 17.87 13.57
CA HIS A 130 3.82 18.44 13.01
C HIS A 130 3.17 19.55 13.83
N HIS A 131 3.89 20.13 14.80
CA HIS A 131 3.50 21.42 15.40
C HIS A 131 4.33 22.56 14.79
N PHE A 132 4.05 22.87 13.52
CA PHE A 132 4.34 24.20 12.99
C PHE A 132 3.01 24.93 12.83
N ARG A 133 2.96 26.06 13.52
CA ARG A 133 1.88 27.02 13.66
C ARG A 133 1.59 27.73 12.35
#